data_AF-A0A962AI48-F1
#
_entry.id   AF-A0A962AI48-F1
#
_cell.length_a   1.000
_cell.length_b   1.000
_cell.length_c   1.000
_cell.angle_alpha   90.00
_cell.angle_beta   90.00
_cell.angle_gamma   90.00
#
_symmetry.space_group_name_H-M   'P 1'
#
loop_
_entity.id
_entity.type
_entity.pdbx_description
1 polymer ?
#
loop_
_entity_poly.entity_id
_entity_poly.type
_entity_poly.pdbx_seq_one_letter_code
_entity_poly.pdbx_strand_id
1 'polypeptide(L)'
;MPRLPLALLIVGLPFIAQAQAQTVAPLPSTPPSLAAASQGYKDCLLSAIASEDIYKDGAGIQFRCFGQAAENWFNQLPGGREVKDTNGIFVARYFDGPGYCAHQTTNAGGQPVSSYLCAIDRPPLR
;
A
#
# COMPACT_ATOMS: atom_id res chain seq x y z
N MET A 1 -36.69 -29.39 -56.90
CA MET A 1 -35.32 -29.78 -57.28
C MET A 1 -34.39 -29.45 -56.12
N PRO A 2 -33.55 -30.40 -55.69
CA PRO A 2 -32.76 -30.33 -54.45
C PRO A 2 -31.36 -29.76 -54.69
N ARG A 3 -30.70 -29.12 -53.71
CA ARG A 3 -29.24 -29.17 -53.53
C ARG A 3 -28.85 -29.04 -52.06
N LEU A 4 -27.95 -29.94 -51.69
CA LEU A 4 -27.40 -30.30 -50.39
C LEU A 4 -26.42 -29.25 -49.80
N PRO A 5 -25.98 -29.44 -48.54
CA PRO A 5 -25.24 -28.50 -47.68
C PRO A 5 -23.72 -28.64 -47.84
N LEU A 6 -22.96 -27.62 -47.43
CA LEU A 6 -21.51 -27.64 -47.10
C LEU A 6 -21.10 -26.17 -46.82
N ALA A 7 -20.23 -25.79 -45.90
CA ALA A 7 -19.27 -26.53 -45.10
C ALA A 7 -19.03 -25.77 -43.80
N LEU A 8 -18.96 -26.53 -42.72
CA LEU A 8 -18.38 -26.14 -41.44
C LEU A 8 -16.89 -25.80 -41.68
N LEU A 9 -16.46 -24.58 -41.37
CA LEU A 9 -15.04 -24.21 -41.34
C LEU A 9 -14.74 -23.66 -39.95
N ILE A 10 -14.53 -24.59 -39.02
CA ILE A 10 -13.94 -24.30 -37.71
C ILE A 10 -12.44 -24.14 -37.96
N VAL A 11 -11.99 -22.90 -38.17
CA VAL A 11 -10.57 -22.57 -38.17
C VAL A 11 -10.15 -22.45 -36.71
N GLY A 12 -9.70 -23.56 -36.14
CA GLY A 12 -9.03 -23.61 -34.85
C GLY A 12 -7.67 -22.93 -34.97
N LEU A 13 -7.57 -21.70 -34.46
CA LEU A 13 -6.29 -21.02 -34.23
C LEU A 13 -5.61 -21.66 -33.01
N PRO A 14 -4.34 -22.11 -33.11
CA PRO A 14 -3.58 -22.47 -31.92
C PRO A 14 -3.24 -21.19 -31.15
N PHE A 15 -3.90 -20.99 -30.01
CA PHE A 15 -3.44 -20.07 -28.98
C PHE A 15 -2.10 -20.57 -28.46
N ILE A 16 -1.00 -20.02 -28.96
CA ILE A 16 0.32 -20.18 -28.35
C ILE A 16 0.32 -19.27 -27.13
N ALA A 17 0.00 -19.84 -25.97
CA ALA A 17 0.18 -19.17 -24.69
C ALA A 17 1.69 -18.94 -24.48
N GLN A 18 2.15 -17.71 -24.70
CA GLN A 18 3.49 -17.31 -24.27
C GLN A 18 3.49 -17.25 -22.73
N ALA A 19 3.96 -18.32 -22.11
CA ALA A 19 4.33 -18.32 -20.70
C ALA A 19 5.52 -17.37 -20.54
N GLN A 20 5.24 -16.10 -20.26
CA GLN A 20 6.25 -15.16 -19.82
C GLN A 20 6.63 -15.57 -18.39
N ALA A 21 7.75 -16.27 -18.26
CA ALA A 21 8.41 -16.44 -16.98
C ALA A 21 8.75 -15.04 -16.47
N GLN A 22 7.92 -14.52 -15.58
CA GLN A 22 8.21 -13.29 -14.86
C GLN A 22 9.43 -13.59 -14.00
N THR A 23 10.60 -13.13 -14.44
CA THR A 23 11.75 -12.97 -13.55
C THR A 23 11.31 -11.98 -12.47
N VAL A 24 10.81 -12.53 -11.35
CA VAL A 24 10.60 -11.79 -10.11
C VAL A 24 11.94 -11.18 -9.78
N ALA A 25 12.05 -9.86 -9.93
CA ALA A 25 13.25 -9.15 -9.52
C ALA A 25 13.50 -9.50 -8.04
N PRO A 26 14.73 -9.88 -7.65
CA PRO A 26 15.03 -10.14 -6.26
C PRO A 26 14.68 -8.89 -5.45
N LEU A 27 13.89 -9.09 -4.38
CA LEU A 27 13.58 -8.01 -3.45
C LEU A 27 14.91 -7.34 -3.03
N PRO A 28 15.01 -6.00 -3.08
CA PRO A 28 16.17 -5.32 -2.52
C PRO A 28 16.31 -5.73 -1.05
N SER A 29 17.41 -6.40 -0.73
CA SER A 29 17.72 -6.95 0.60
C SER A 29 18.18 -5.89 1.61
N THR A 30 18.24 -4.63 1.19
CA THR A 30 18.46 -3.49 2.07
C THR A 30 17.13 -2.76 2.27
N PRO A 31 16.64 -2.63 3.52
CA PRO A 31 15.56 -1.69 3.79
C PRO A 31 16.00 -0.31 3.27
N PRO A 32 15.14 0.43 2.56
CA PRO A 32 15.48 1.77 2.15
C PRO A 32 15.80 2.55 3.42
N SER A 33 17.04 3.07 3.48
CA SER A 33 17.41 4.03 4.51
C SER A 33 16.35 5.13 4.55
N LEU A 34 15.94 5.58 5.75
CA LEU A 34 15.04 6.72 5.94
C LEU A 34 15.46 7.95 5.11
N ALA A 35 16.72 8.03 4.66
CA ALA A 35 17.23 9.04 3.74
C ALA A 35 16.55 9.05 2.35
N ALA A 36 16.05 7.91 1.84
CA ALA A 36 15.34 7.85 0.55
C ALA A 36 13.83 8.15 0.69
N ALA A 37 13.25 7.88 1.86
CA ALA A 37 11.86 8.18 2.20
C ALA A 37 11.70 9.57 2.89
N SER A 38 12.73 10.41 2.84
CA SER A 38 12.84 11.58 3.71
C SER A 38 11.78 12.65 3.44
N GLN A 39 11.35 12.80 2.17
CA GLN A 39 10.39 13.83 1.81
C GLN A 39 8.97 13.44 2.25
N GLY A 40 8.52 12.21 1.97
CA GLY A 40 7.21 11.73 2.44
C GLY A 40 7.10 11.73 3.97
N TYR A 41 8.17 11.30 4.64
CA TYR A 41 8.28 11.37 6.10
C TYR A 41 8.17 12.80 6.63
N LYS A 42 8.91 13.74 6.03
CA LYS A 42 8.90 15.16 6.42
C LYS A 42 7.52 15.80 6.20
N ASP A 43 6.90 15.53 5.05
CA ASP A 43 5.59 16.09 4.72
C ASP A 43 4.51 15.54 5.66
N CYS A 44 4.59 14.25 6.01
CA CYS A 44 3.73 13.66 7.02
C CYS A 44 3.90 14.33 8.39
N LEU A 45 5.13 14.51 8.88
CA LEU A 45 5.38 15.20 10.15
C LEU A 45 4.84 16.63 10.14
N LEU A 46 5.13 17.40 9.09
CA LEU A 46 4.68 18.79 8.98
C LEU A 46 3.16 18.88 8.92
N SER A 47 2.52 17.96 8.19
CA SER A 47 1.06 17.86 8.15
C SER A 47 0.48 17.54 9.53
N ALA A 48 1.06 16.58 10.26
CA ALA A 48 0.61 16.23 11.61
C ALA A 48 0.72 17.42 12.57
N ILE A 49 1.82 18.18 12.49
CA ILE A 49 2.02 19.39 13.30
C ILE A 49 1.00 20.48 12.94
N ALA A 50 0.80 20.73 11.65
CA ALA A 50 -0.12 21.76 11.17
C ALA A 50 -1.59 21.45 11.54
N SER A 51 -1.95 20.16 11.62
CA SER A 51 -3.27 19.68 12.01
C SER A 51 -3.42 19.42 13.52
N GLU A 52 -2.36 19.66 14.31
CA GLU A 52 -2.31 19.32 15.75
C GLU A 52 -2.61 17.84 16.06
N ASP A 53 -2.35 16.96 15.10
CA ASP A 53 -2.54 15.49 15.21
C ASP A 53 -1.33 14.83 15.91
N ILE A 54 -1.05 15.32 17.12
CA ILE A 54 0.07 14.91 17.97
C ILE A 54 -0.47 14.28 19.24
N TYR A 55 -0.18 12.99 19.44
CA TYR A 55 -0.72 12.19 20.53
C TYR A 55 0.39 11.75 21.47
N LYS A 56 0.12 11.73 22.77
CA LYS A 56 1.03 11.09 23.73
C LYS A 56 0.75 9.59 23.74
N ASP A 57 1.75 8.79 23.39
CA ASP A 57 1.66 7.33 23.44
C ASP A 57 2.68 6.76 24.43
N GLY A 58 2.18 6.36 25.61
CA GLY A 58 3.00 5.95 26.74
C GLY A 58 4.01 7.04 27.13
N ALA A 59 5.31 6.73 26.96
CA ALA A 59 6.41 7.65 27.22
C ALA A 59 6.82 8.47 25.99
N GLY A 60 6.30 8.16 24.79
CA GLY A 60 6.65 8.79 23.52
C GLY A 60 5.58 9.76 23.02
N ILE A 61 5.85 10.29 21.81
CA ILE A 61 4.93 11.14 21.06
C ILE A 61 4.67 10.47 19.71
N GLN A 62 3.41 10.32 19.35
CA GLN A 62 2.96 9.84 18.05
C GLN A 62 2.46 11.00 17.21
N PHE A 63 2.98 11.13 15.99
CA PHE A 63 2.53 12.10 14.99
C PHE A 63 1.70 11.36 13.94
N ARG A 64 0.46 11.78 13.72
CA ARG A 64 -0.44 11.16 12.74
C ARG A 64 -0.68 12.09 11.56
N CYS A 65 -0.52 11.57 10.35
CA CYS A 65 -0.90 12.29 9.14
C CYS A 65 -1.88 11.47 8.30
N PHE A 66 -2.64 12.17 7.47
CA PHE A 66 -3.74 11.60 6.69
C PHE A 66 -3.70 12.12 5.24
N GLY A 67 -4.53 11.53 4.38
CA GLY A 67 -4.74 12.02 3.02
C GLY A 67 -3.48 11.99 2.15
N GLN A 68 -3.25 13.04 1.36
CA GLN A 68 -2.17 13.08 0.36
C GLN A 68 -0.77 12.90 0.96
N ALA A 69 -0.51 13.49 2.13
CA ALA A 69 0.79 13.36 2.79
C ALA A 69 1.05 11.90 3.20
N ALA A 70 0.04 11.24 3.78
CA ALA A 70 0.12 9.83 4.15
C ALA A 70 0.22 8.92 2.94
N GLU A 71 -0.53 9.18 1.88
CA GLU A 71 -0.47 8.44 0.60
C GLU A 71 0.92 8.51 -0.02
N ASN A 72 1.46 9.73 -0.16
CA ASN A 72 2.77 9.96 -0.74
C ASN A 72 3.86 9.20 0.01
N TRP A 73 3.77 9.18 1.34
CA TRP A 73 4.72 8.45 2.16
C TRP A 73 4.52 6.94 2.08
N PHE A 74 3.28 6.45 2.20
CA PHE A 74 2.95 5.02 2.05
C PHE A 74 3.52 4.44 0.74
N ASN A 75 3.40 5.18 -0.36
CA ASN A 75 3.89 4.77 -1.67
C ASN A 75 5.43 4.69 -1.79
N GLN A 76 6.16 5.35 -0.89
CA GLN A 76 7.63 5.28 -0.81
C GLN A 76 8.12 4.11 0.05
N LEU A 77 7.25 3.53 0.88
CA LEU A 77 7.60 2.41 1.74
C LEU A 77 7.51 1.08 0.96
N PRO A 78 8.48 0.16 1.14
CA PRO A 78 8.44 -1.15 0.51
C PRO A 78 7.47 -2.09 1.24
N GLY A 79 7.08 -3.16 0.54
CA GLY A 79 6.32 -4.26 1.12
C GLY A 79 4.86 -3.91 1.43
N GLY A 80 4.33 -4.52 2.47
CA GLY A 80 2.94 -4.39 2.87
C GLY A 80 2.40 -5.71 3.38
N ARG A 81 1.66 -5.64 4.49
CA ARG A 81 0.91 -6.76 5.04
C ARG A 81 -0.56 -6.39 5.09
N GLU A 82 -1.40 -7.28 4.58
CA GLU A 82 -2.83 -7.14 4.78
C GLU A 82 -3.17 -7.40 6.26
N VAL A 83 -3.89 -6.45 6.86
CA VAL A 83 -4.39 -6.49 8.22
C VAL A 83 -5.90 -6.34 8.14
N LYS A 84 -6.62 -7.30 8.74
CA LYS A 84 -8.07 -7.25 8.86
C LYS A 84 -8.44 -7.06 10.33
N ASP A 85 -9.24 -6.03 10.61
CA ASP A 85 -9.74 -5.74 11.94
C ASP A 85 -11.24 -5.36 11.90
N THR A 86 -11.76 -4.83 13.00
CA THR A 86 -13.16 -4.38 13.12
C THR A 86 -13.51 -3.18 12.24
N ASN A 87 -12.52 -2.42 11.78
CA ASN A 87 -12.66 -1.22 10.96
C ASN A 87 -12.56 -1.53 9.46
N GLY A 88 -12.18 -2.75 9.08
CA GLY A 88 -12.13 -3.23 7.71
C GLY A 88 -10.81 -3.91 7.35
N ILE A 89 -10.39 -3.74 6.10
CA ILE A 89 -9.13 -4.31 5.58
C ILE A 89 -8.18 -3.17 5.26
N PHE A 90 -6.93 -3.34 5.68
CA PHE A 90 -5.84 -2.39 5.52
C PHE A 90 -4.64 -3.09 4.92
N VAL A 91 -3.86 -2.37 4.12
CA VAL A 91 -2.48 -2.75 3.81
C VAL A 91 -1.58 -1.91 4.70
N ALA A 92 -0.89 -2.52 5.65
CA ALA A 92 0.04 -1.86 6.55
C ALA A 92 1.49 -2.03 6.05
N ARG A 93 2.23 -0.93 5.95
CA ARG A 93 3.67 -0.86 5.66
C ARG A 93 4.39 -0.30 6.87
N TYR A 94 5.51 -0.93 7.23
CA TYR A 94 6.35 -0.53 8.35
C TYR A 94 7.66 0.06 7.80
N PHE A 95 8.30 0.92 8.59
CA PHE A 95 9.60 1.51 8.29
C PHE A 95 10.56 1.27 9.46
N ASP A 96 11.86 1.54 9.27
CA ASP A 96 12.88 1.36 10.32
C ASP A 96 12.64 2.33 11.48
N GLY A 97 11.84 1.92 12.45
CA GLY A 97 11.48 2.69 13.64
C GLY A 97 10.12 2.29 14.23
N PRO A 98 9.72 2.90 15.36
CA PRO A 98 8.37 2.74 15.87
C PRO A 98 7.42 3.60 15.02
N GLY A 99 6.45 2.94 14.39
CA GLY A 99 5.45 3.56 13.53
C GLY A 99 5.04 2.69 12.34
N TYR A 100 4.05 3.15 11.58
CA TYR A 100 3.55 2.46 10.40
C TYR A 100 2.76 3.41 9.49
N CYS A 101 2.55 3.01 8.24
CA CYS A 101 1.56 3.59 7.33
C CYS A 101 0.54 2.53 6.93
N ALA A 102 -0.73 2.89 6.86
CA ALA A 102 -1.82 2.01 6.47
C ALA A 102 -2.65 2.63 5.35
N HIS A 103 -2.99 1.80 4.37
CA HIS A 103 -3.98 2.08 3.33
C HIS A 103 -5.22 1.24 3.61
N GLN A 104 -6.33 1.88 3.99
CA GLN A 104 -7.60 1.19 4.16
C GLN A 104 -8.22 0.92 2.78
N THR A 105 -8.45 -0.35 2.48
CA THR A 105 -9.03 -0.81 1.20
C THR A 105 -10.51 -1.13 1.33
N THR A 106 -10.97 -1.48 2.54
CA THR A 106 -12.39 -1.65 2.84
C THR A 106 -12.74 -1.07 4.21
N ASN A 107 -13.98 -0.58 4.35
CA ASN A 107 -14.53 -0.16 5.64
C ASN A 107 -15.11 -1.34 6.43
N ALA A 108 -15.62 -1.08 7.64
CA ALA A 108 -16.22 -2.11 8.50
C ALA A 108 -17.43 -2.83 7.86
N GLY A 109 -18.12 -2.17 6.92
CA GLY A 109 -19.22 -2.76 6.14
C GLY A 109 -18.76 -3.59 4.95
N GLY A 110 -17.45 -3.76 4.75
CA GLY A 110 -16.87 -4.46 3.60
C GLY A 110 -16.95 -3.67 2.29
N GLN A 111 -17.36 -2.41 2.33
CA GLN A 111 -17.40 -1.56 1.14
C GLN A 111 -15.99 -1.07 0.80
N PRO A 112 -15.63 -0.99 -0.49
CA PRO A 112 -14.34 -0.47 -0.90
C PRO A 112 -14.20 0.99 -0.48
N VAL A 113 -13.05 1.32 0.12
CA VAL A 113 -12.64 2.68 0.45
C VAL A 113 -11.17 2.86 0.05
N SER A 114 -10.71 4.10 0.00
CA SER A 114 -9.29 4.40 -0.17
C SER A 114 -8.94 5.56 0.75
N SER A 115 -8.41 5.22 1.93
CA SER A 115 -7.95 6.21 2.91
C SER A 115 -6.55 5.83 3.39
N TYR A 116 -5.73 6.83 3.66
CA TYR A 116 -4.34 6.64 4.09
C TYR A 116 -4.13 7.30 5.45
N LEU A 117 -3.41 6.59 6.31
CA LEU A 117 -2.99 7.04 7.62
C LEU A 117 -1.56 6.61 7.85
N CYS A 118 -0.71 7.51 8.34
CA CYS A 118 0.58 7.13 8.89
C CYS A 118 0.75 7.62 10.32
N ALA A 119 1.41 6.81 11.13
CA ALA A 119 1.80 7.09 12.50
C ALA A 119 3.33 7.02 12.63
N ILE A 120 3.92 8.09 13.17
CA ILE A 120 5.35 8.18 13.47
C ILE A 120 5.50 8.27 14.98
N ASP A 121 6.14 7.28 15.59
CA ASP A 121 6.41 7.33 17.01
C ASP A 121 7.83 7.90 17.25
N ARG A 122 7.91 8.85 18.16
CA ARG A 122 9.16 9.41 18.66
C ARG A 122 9.32 8.97 20.12
N PRO A 123 10.36 8.19 20.46
CA PRO A 123 10.66 7.91 21.85
C PRO A 123 10.98 9.23 22.59
N PRO A 124 10.78 9.28 23.92
CA PRO A 124 11.13 10.47 24.69
C PRO A 124 12.61 10.80 24.51
N LEU A 125 12.91 12.09 24.36
CA LEU A 125 14.28 12.59 24.44
C LEU A 125 14.78 12.27 25.86
N ARG A 126 15.76 11.36 25.96
CA ARG A 126 16.44 11.04 27.21
C ARG A 126 17.49 12.09 27.55
#